data_AF-A0A1I4PA71-F1
#
_entry.id   AF-A0A1I4PA71-F1
#
_cell.length_a   1.000
_cell.length_b   1.000
_cell.length_c   1.000
_cell.angle_alpha   90.00
_cell.angle_beta   90.00
_cell.angle_gamma   90.00
#
_symmetry.space_group_name_H-M   'P 1'
#
loop_
_entity.id
_entity.type
_entity.pdbx_description
1 polymer ?
#
loop_
_entity_poly.entity_id
_entity_poly.type
_entity_poly.pdbx_seq_one_letter_code
_entity_poly.pdbx_strand_id
1 'polypeptide(L)'
;MKIIDRNSMTYEVIPLIVKDSMAITQLLPKVIDMLGVTQQLEGKGISYGSHTYTLDEQYSALVEMLSIVTKGSNVESFDISMARKVILHVLGLDKPPMPPLPILASLDRAGVLDKIIKENKGDVATMEKEITTGTPIIDRNGDSHIAYSYLIKDFHESMELLEKVNVFNMLENHEEESYEAMIKIVYLALGKRYTEKKLLKFVDAEFIQKAIRIYYGLPQVS
;
A
#
# COMPACT_ATOMS: atom_id res chain seq x y z
N MET A 1 2.52 -12.69 -10.22
CA MET A 1 2.28 -11.24 -10.40
C MET A 1 3.63 -10.52 -10.40
N LYS A 2 3.82 -9.44 -11.16
CA LYS A 2 5.07 -8.66 -11.13
C LYS A 2 4.87 -7.31 -10.45
N ILE A 3 5.90 -6.85 -9.76
CA ILE A 3 5.89 -5.56 -9.06
C ILE A 3 7.15 -4.80 -9.44
N ILE A 4 7.00 -3.52 -9.74
CA ILE A 4 8.08 -2.65 -10.15
C ILE A 4 8.29 -1.60 -9.05
N ASP A 5 9.50 -1.50 -8.50
CA ASP A 5 9.80 -0.48 -7.49
C ASP A 5 9.99 0.91 -8.11
N ARG A 6 10.21 1.91 -7.25
CA ARG A 6 10.47 3.31 -7.67
C ARG A 6 11.76 3.49 -8.48
N ASN A 7 12.63 2.47 -8.52
CA ASN A 7 13.87 2.42 -9.29
C ASN A 7 13.73 1.58 -10.58
N SER A 8 12.50 1.19 -10.94
CA SER A 8 12.20 0.32 -12.09
C SER A 8 12.74 -1.11 -11.99
N MET A 9 13.07 -1.60 -10.79
CA MET A 9 13.41 -3.00 -10.56
C MET A 9 12.15 -3.85 -10.47
N THR A 10 12.15 -5.00 -11.16
CA THR A 10 11.01 -5.91 -11.22
C THR A 10 11.18 -7.10 -10.27
N TYR A 11 10.13 -7.40 -9.52
CA TYR A 11 10.04 -8.49 -8.55
C TYR A 11 8.89 -9.43 -8.92
N GLU A 12 9.08 -10.72 -8.70
CA GLU A 12 8.05 -11.74 -8.96
C GLU A 12 7.39 -12.21 -7.65
N VAL A 13 6.07 -12.08 -7.59
CA VAL A 13 5.24 -12.65 -6.51
C VAL A 13 4.83 -14.06 -6.90
N ILE A 14 5.13 -15.00 -6.02
CA ILE A 14 5.01 -16.44 -6.27
C ILE A 14 3.76 -16.97 -5.57
N PRO A 15 3.01 -17.91 -6.19
CA PRO A 15 1.85 -18.54 -5.56
C PRO A 15 2.20 -19.22 -4.24
N LEU A 16 1.34 -19.06 -3.24
CA LEU A 16 1.51 -19.70 -1.94
C LEU A 16 1.34 -21.22 -2.02
N ILE A 17 2.16 -21.94 -1.26
CA ILE A 17 1.88 -23.32 -0.86
C ILE A 17 1.24 -23.36 0.55
N VAL A 18 0.72 -24.52 0.94
CA VAL A 18 -0.01 -24.70 2.22
C VAL A 18 0.83 -24.28 3.43
N LYS A 19 2.12 -24.65 3.45
CA LYS A 19 3.05 -24.27 4.53
C LYS A 19 3.17 -22.75 4.66
N ASP A 20 3.33 -22.06 3.54
CA ASP A 20 3.48 -20.61 3.48
C ASP A 20 2.19 -19.91 3.93
N SER A 21 1.04 -20.48 3.57
CA SER A 21 -0.28 -19.97 3.97
C SER A 21 -0.47 -19.98 5.49
N MET A 22 0.01 -21.03 6.17
CA MET A 22 -0.05 -21.11 7.63
C MET A 22 0.84 -20.05 8.29
N ALA A 23 2.08 -19.89 7.82
CA ALA A 23 3.00 -18.88 8.33
C ALA A 23 2.42 -17.46 8.13
N ILE A 24 1.91 -17.17 6.94
CA ILE A 24 1.27 -15.90 6.61
C ILE A 24 0.07 -15.61 7.51
N THR A 25 -0.76 -16.61 7.78
CA THR A 25 -1.95 -16.44 8.66
C THR A 25 -1.54 -16.08 10.10
N GLN A 26 -0.39 -16.56 10.58
CA GLN A 26 0.14 -16.23 11.91
C GLN A 26 0.77 -14.84 11.99
N LEU A 27 1.35 -14.36 10.89
CA LEU A 27 1.98 -13.04 10.80
C LEU A 27 0.96 -11.93 10.54
N LEU A 28 -0.11 -12.24 9.80
CA LEU A 28 -1.11 -11.26 9.36
C LEU A 28 -1.64 -10.35 10.48
N PRO A 29 -2.04 -10.85 11.67
CA PRO A 29 -2.53 -9.99 12.75
C PRO A 29 -1.54 -8.91 13.18
N LYS A 30 -0.24 -9.12 12.99
CA LYS A 30 0.82 -8.17 13.35
C LYS A 30 1.00 -7.05 12.34
N VAL A 31 0.52 -7.21 11.11
CA VAL A 31 0.82 -6.28 10.02
C VAL A 31 -0.42 -5.59 9.44
N ILE A 32 -1.63 -6.01 9.82
CA ILE A 32 -2.88 -5.47 9.27
C ILE A 32 -3.02 -3.96 9.46
N ASP A 33 -2.63 -3.45 10.62
CA ASP A 33 -2.73 -2.03 10.96
C ASP A 33 -1.69 -1.22 10.18
N MET A 34 -0.46 -1.71 10.13
CA MET A 34 0.63 -1.13 9.33
C MET A 34 0.29 -1.05 7.84
N LEU A 35 -0.45 -2.04 7.32
CA LEU A 35 -0.85 -2.09 5.92
C LEU A 35 -2.15 -1.32 5.63
N GLY A 36 -2.86 -0.84 6.66
CA GLY A 36 -4.15 -0.16 6.53
C GLY A 36 -5.21 -1.01 5.83
N VAL A 37 -5.19 -2.33 6.02
CA VAL A 37 -6.11 -3.29 5.37
C VAL A 37 -7.28 -3.71 6.25
N THR A 38 -7.34 -3.23 7.48
CA THR A 38 -8.34 -3.61 8.51
C THR A 38 -9.77 -3.47 7.99
N GLN A 39 -10.15 -2.34 7.38
CA GLN A 39 -11.48 -2.12 6.82
C GLN A 39 -11.86 -3.12 5.70
N GLN A 40 -10.87 -3.53 4.89
CA GLN A 40 -11.09 -4.47 3.78
C GLN A 40 -11.32 -5.90 4.30
N LEU A 41 -10.69 -6.25 5.41
CA LEU A 41 -10.84 -7.52 6.10
C LEU A 41 -12.18 -7.58 6.86
N GLU A 42 -12.53 -6.50 7.56
CA GLU A 42 -13.83 -6.35 8.23
C GLU A 42 -14.99 -6.45 7.23
N GLY A 43 -14.86 -5.83 6.05
CA GLY A 43 -15.83 -5.96 4.96
C GLY A 43 -16.02 -7.39 4.44
N LYS A 44 -15.09 -8.30 4.73
CA LYS A 44 -15.20 -9.74 4.44
C LYS A 44 -15.55 -10.59 5.67
N GLY A 45 -15.92 -9.97 6.79
CA GLY A 45 -16.29 -10.64 8.04
C GLY A 45 -15.10 -11.25 8.79
N ILE A 46 -13.87 -10.81 8.49
CA ILE A 46 -12.66 -11.28 9.16
C ILE A 46 -12.32 -10.29 10.27
N SER A 47 -12.47 -10.71 11.53
CA SER A 47 -12.07 -9.95 12.71
C SER A 47 -10.75 -10.49 13.25
N TYR A 48 -9.82 -9.59 13.52
CA TYR A 48 -8.60 -9.90 14.27
C TYR A 48 -8.75 -9.36 15.70
N GLY A 49 -8.22 -10.09 16.69
CA GLY A 49 -8.32 -9.70 18.10
C GLY A 49 -7.56 -8.40 18.40
N SER A 50 -7.91 -7.74 19.50
CA SER A 50 -7.35 -6.46 19.95
C SER A 50 -5.97 -6.59 20.61
N HIS A 51 -5.04 -7.31 19.98
CA HIS A 51 -3.66 -7.36 20.47
C HIS A 51 -2.86 -6.19 19.90
N THR A 52 -2.26 -5.40 20.78
CA THR A 52 -1.28 -4.38 20.43
C THR A 52 0.10 -5.02 20.26
N TYR A 53 0.71 -4.82 19.09
CA TYR A 53 2.07 -5.26 18.77
C TYR A 53 3.03 -4.07 18.77
N THR A 54 4.27 -4.30 19.21
CA THR A 54 5.34 -3.28 19.13
C THR A 54 5.75 -3.02 17.69
N LEU A 55 6.27 -1.83 17.38
CA LEU A 55 6.71 -1.47 16.01
C LEU A 55 7.72 -2.48 15.42
N ASP A 56 8.64 -2.99 16.24
CA ASP A 56 9.64 -3.99 15.82
C ASP A 56 8.99 -5.33 15.46
N GLU A 57 7.97 -5.75 16.19
CA GLU A 57 7.22 -6.97 15.88
C GLU A 57 6.43 -6.83 14.57
N GLN A 58 5.81 -5.66 14.34
CA GLN A 58 5.08 -5.38 13.11
C GLN A 58 6.04 -5.35 11.91
N TYR A 59 7.16 -4.64 12.03
CA TYR A 59 8.20 -4.56 11.01
C TYR A 59 8.75 -5.95 10.65
N SER A 60 9.17 -6.72 11.67
CA SER A 60 9.75 -8.04 11.48
C SER A 60 8.74 -9.00 10.81
N ALA A 61 7.47 -8.94 11.23
CA ALA A 61 6.42 -9.74 10.64
C ALA A 61 6.16 -9.36 9.17
N LEU A 62 6.20 -8.07 8.82
CA LEU A 62 6.01 -7.62 7.43
C LEU A 62 7.15 -8.09 6.54
N VAL A 63 8.40 -7.93 6.99
CA VAL A 63 9.60 -8.38 6.26
C VAL A 63 9.56 -9.90 6.04
N GLU A 64 9.21 -10.67 7.07
CA GLU A 64 9.08 -12.13 6.98
C GLU A 64 7.97 -12.53 5.99
N MET A 65 6.78 -11.92 6.13
CA MET A 65 5.65 -12.20 5.25
C MET A 65 5.97 -11.91 3.79
N LEU A 66 6.60 -10.76 3.49
CA LEU A 66 7.02 -10.42 2.14
C LEU A 66 8.13 -11.34 1.61
N SER A 67 9.05 -11.76 2.49
CA SER A 67 10.12 -12.69 2.12
C SER A 67 9.57 -14.05 1.72
N ILE A 68 8.50 -14.52 2.37
CA ILE A 68 7.81 -15.76 2.02
C ILE A 68 7.24 -15.66 0.59
N VAL A 69 6.49 -14.59 0.29
CA VAL A 69 5.73 -14.47 -0.98
C VAL A 69 6.56 -14.01 -2.17
N THR A 70 7.76 -13.49 -1.92
CA THR A 70 8.73 -13.05 -2.94
C THR A 70 10.02 -13.88 -2.95
N LYS A 71 10.07 -14.99 -2.20
CA LYS A 71 11.24 -15.88 -2.03
C LYS A 71 12.55 -15.14 -1.67
N GLY A 72 12.47 -14.20 -0.74
CA GLY A 72 13.64 -13.47 -0.24
C GLY A 72 14.23 -12.48 -1.26
N SER A 73 13.39 -11.95 -2.16
CA SER A 73 13.73 -10.73 -2.89
C SER A 73 14.12 -9.61 -1.92
N ASN A 74 14.78 -8.55 -2.38
CA ASN A 74 15.12 -7.41 -1.53
C ASN A 74 13.85 -6.65 -1.07
N VAL A 75 13.14 -7.18 -0.07
CA VAL A 75 11.85 -6.66 0.40
C VAL A 75 11.98 -5.28 1.03
N GLU A 76 13.18 -4.91 1.47
CA GLU A 76 13.49 -3.59 2.01
C GLU A 76 13.38 -2.46 0.97
N SER A 77 13.43 -2.77 -0.34
CA SER A 77 13.19 -1.79 -1.40
C SER A 77 11.70 -1.58 -1.69
N PHE A 78 10.81 -2.35 -1.06
CA PHE A 78 9.39 -2.21 -1.28
C PHE A 78 8.90 -1.00 -0.48
N ASP A 79 7.99 -0.24 -1.11
CA ASP A 79 7.21 0.73 -0.36
C ASP A 79 5.95 0.09 0.23
N ILE A 80 5.36 0.77 1.22
CA ILE A 80 4.20 0.21 1.92
C ILE A 80 3.00 -0.03 0.99
N SER A 81 2.85 0.77 -0.07
CA SER A 81 1.81 0.60 -1.07
C SER A 81 2.02 -0.67 -1.90
N MET A 82 3.26 -0.98 -2.29
CA MET A 82 3.63 -2.27 -2.90
C MET A 82 3.32 -3.41 -1.95
N ALA A 83 3.80 -3.32 -0.70
CA ALA A 83 3.60 -4.35 0.31
C ALA A 83 2.12 -4.66 0.51
N ARG A 84 1.28 -3.63 0.67
CA ARG A 84 -0.17 -3.76 0.78
C ARG A 84 -0.77 -4.51 -0.41
N LYS A 85 -0.42 -4.13 -1.64
CA LYS A 85 -0.95 -4.78 -2.84
C LYS A 85 -0.49 -6.24 -2.97
N VAL A 86 0.76 -6.56 -2.62
CA VAL A 86 1.26 -7.95 -2.54
C VAL A 86 0.38 -8.76 -1.61
N ILE A 87 0.20 -8.27 -0.39
CA ILE A 87 -0.53 -8.99 0.65
C ILE A 87 -2.01 -9.17 0.26
N LEU A 88 -2.66 -8.12 -0.23
CA LEU A 88 -4.04 -8.23 -0.72
C LEU A 88 -4.17 -9.26 -1.85
N HIS A 89 -3.23 -9.30 -2.78
CA HIS A 89 -3.21 -10.30 -3.86
C HIS A 89 -3.06 -11.73 -3.35
N VAL A 90 -2.10 -11.92 -2.44
CA VAL A 90 -1.81 -13.21 -1.83
C VAL A 90 -3.00 -13.75 -1.04
N LEU A 91 -3.72 -12.86 -0.34
CA LEU A 91 -4.93 -13.20 0.41
C LEU A 91 -6.18 -13.32 -0.48
N GLY A 92 -6.07 -13.06 -1.79
CA GLY A 92 -7.22 -13.04 -2.71
C GLY A 92 -8.25 -11.95 -2.37
N LEU A 93 -7.80 -10.88 -1.71
CA LEU A 93 -8.62 -9.76 -1.29
C LEU A 93 -8.76 -8.68 -2.37
N ASP A 94 -7.86 -8.70 -3.34
CA ASP A 94 -7.88 -7.88 -4.55
C ASP A 94 -8.90 -8.36 -5.59
N LYS A 95 -9.48 -9.56 -5.41
CA LYS A 95 -10.50 -10.13 -6.31
C LYS A 95 -11.92 -9.80 -5.83
N PRO A 96 -12.85 -9.51 -6.75
CA PRO A 96 -14.26 -9.40 -6.41
C PRO A 96 -14.74 -10.71 -5.76
N PRO A 97 -15.70 -10.63 -4.81
CA PRO A 97 -16.20 -11.83 -4.15
C PRO A 97 -16.73 -12.81 -5.19
N MET A 98 -16.24 -14.05 -5.15
CA MET A 98 -16.83 -15.11 -5.97
C MET A 98 -18.29 -15.27 -5.55
N PRO A 99 -19.24 -15.33 -6.49
CA PRO A 99 -20.61 -15.64 -6.15
C PRO A 99 -20.67 -16.97 -5.40
N PRO A 100 -21.54 -17.11 -4.40
CA PRO A 100 -21.60 -18.32 -3.58
C PRO A 100 -21.82 -19.56 -4.47
N LEU A 101 -21.13 -20.66 -4.13
CA LEU A 101 -21.13 -21.95 -4.84
C LEU A 101 -22.50 -22.47 -5.33
N PRO A 102 -23.64 -22.25 -4.63
CA PRO A 102 -24.96 -22.63 -5.14
C PRO A 102 -25.34 -21.94 -6.46
N ILE A 103 -24.86 -20.72 -6.69
CA ILE A 103 -25.12 -19.96 -7.92
C ILE A 103 -24.36 -20.58 -9.10
N LEU A 104 -23.13 -21.06 -8.88
CA LEU A 104 -22.32 -21.74 -9.91
C LEU A 104 -22.95 -23.07 -10.35
N ALA A 105 -23.52 -23.85 -9.42
CA ALA A 105 -24.23 -25.09 -9.74
C ALA A 105 -25.52 -24.86 -10.56
N SER A 106 -26.14 -23.68 -10.44
CA SER A 106 -27.33 -23.32 -11.22
C SER A 106 -27.02 -22.78 -12.62
N LEU A 107 -25.82 -22.20 -12.81
CA LEU A 107 -25.38 -21.58 -14.07
C LEU A 107 -24.75 -22.57 -15.06
N ASP A 108 -24.44 -23.79 -14.63
CA ASP A 108 -23.85 -24.85 -15.47
C ASP A 108 -24.89 -25.55 -16.38
N ARG A 109 -26.19 -25.24 -16.24
CA ARG A 109 -27.28 -25.91 -16.98
C ARG A 109 -27.77 -25.23 -18.25
N ALA A 110 -27.27 -24.05 -18.57
CA ALA A 110 -27.46 -23.43 -19.87
C ALA A 110 -26.12 -22.83 -20.26
N GLY A 111 -25.77 -22.74 -21.55
CA GLY A 111 -24.50 -22.19 -22.04
C GLY A 111 -24.18 -20.72 -21.65
N VAL A 112 -24.81 -20.23 -20.59
CA VAL A 112 -24.61 -19.00 -19.85
C VAL A 112 -23.24 -18.96 -19.18
N LEU A 113 -22.67 -20.06 -18.66
CA LEU A 113 -21.30 -20.01 -18.12
C LEU A 113 -20.28 -19.67 -19.21
N ASP A 114 -20.43 -20.30 -20.39
CA ASP A 114 -19.60 -20.06 -21.56
C ASP A 114 -19.84 -18.67 -22.18
N LYS A 115 -21.07 -18.14 -22.04
CA LYS A 115 -21.45 -16.79 -22.43
C LYS A 115 -20.93 -15.73 -21.47
N ILE A 116 -20.98 -15.96 -20.17
CA ILE A 116 -20.40 -15.11 -19.11
C ILE A 116 -18.87 -15.13 -19.21
N ILE A 117 -18.25 -16.27 -19.51
CA ILE A 117 -16.80 -16.35 -19.77
C ILE A 117 -16.45 -15.61 -21.06
N LYS A 118 -17.27 -15.70 -22.13
CA LYS A 118 -17.05 -14.97 -23.38
C LYS A 118 -17.38 -13.47 -23.32
N GLU A 119 -18.36 -13.06 -22.52
CA GLU A 119 -18.76 -11.66 -22.30
C GLU A 119 -17.80 -10.99 -21.29
N ASN A 120 -17.34 -11.72 -20.25
CA ASN A 120 -16.27 -11.26 -19.35
C ASN A 120 -14.85 -11.47 -19.90
N LYS A 121 -14.67 -11.94 -21.15
CA LYS A 121 -13.36 -11.81 -21.82
C LYS A 121 -12.93 -10.34 -21.97
N GLY A 122 -13.84 -9.39 -21.76
CA GLY A 122 -13.56 -7.96 -21.63
C GLY A 122 -13.02 -7.51 -20.27
N ASP A 123 -13.29 -8.23 -19.17
CA ASP A 123 -12.96 -7.80 -17.79
C ASP A 123 -11.91 -8.69 -17.09
N VAL A 124 -11.44 -9.75 -17.75
CA VAL A 124 -10.22 -10.48 -17.35
C VAL A 124 -8.95 -9.71 -17.80
N ALA A 125 -9.12 -8.58 -18.51
CA ALA A 125 -8.05 -7.85 -19.19
C ALA A 125 -7.53 -6.59 -18.46
N THR A 126 -8.04 -6.20 -17.28
CA THR A 126 -7.66 -4.92 -16.65
C THR A 126 -7.36 -5.03 -15.15
N MET A 127 -6.57 -6.03 -14.75
CA MET A 127 -5.67 -5.86 -13.60
C MET A 127 -4.25 -6.03 -14.10
N GLU A 128 -3.63 -4.88 -14.35
CA GLU A 128 -2.27 -4.72 -14.88
C GLU A 128 -1.30 -5.70 -14.21
N LYS A 129 -0.63 -6.51 -15.04
CA LYS A 129 0.36 -7.51 -14.63
C LYS A 129 1.59 -6.91 -13.93
N GLU A 130 1.64 -5.59 -13.81
CA GLU A 130 2.75 -4.79 -13.31
C GLU A 130 2.18 -3.72 -12.37
N ILE A 131 2.53 -3.80 -11.08
CA ILE A 131 2.29 -2.68 -10.17
C ILE A 131 3.43 -1.69 -10.36
N THR A 132 3.11 -0.51 -10.88
CA THR A 132 3.96 0.67 -10.78
C THR A 132 3.64 1.44 -9.50
N THR A 133 4.67 2.00 -8.89
CA THR A 133 4.56 2.83 -7.69
C THR A 133 4.52 4.31 -8.04
N GLY A 134 3.98 5.09 -7.11
CA GLY A 134 3.91 6.53 -7.23
C GLY A 134 2.51 7.03 -7.57
N THR A 135 2.14 8.13 -6.94
CA THR A 135 0.88 8.84 -7.17
C THR A 135 1.21 10.24 -7.69
N PRO A 136 0.61 10.67 -8.81
CA PRO A 136 0.80 12.03 -9.31
C PRO A 136 0.17 13.05 -8.35
N ILE A 137 0.91 14.10 -8.03
CA ILE A 137 0.45 15.29 -7.30
C ILE A 137 0.82 16.54 -8.10
N ILE A 138 -0.03 17.56 -8.02
CA ILE A 138 0.09 18.80 -8.79
C ILE A 138 0.46 19.93 -7.82
N ASP A 139 1.46 20.74 -8.17
CA ASP A 139 1.86 21.92 -7.40
C ASP A 139 0.97 23.13 -7.67
N ARG A 140 1.18 24.22 -6.91
CA ARG A 140 0.44 25.48 -7.09
C ARG A 140 0.63 26.16 -8.45
N ASN A 141 1.66 25.79 -9.20
CA ASN A 141 1.98 26.33 -10.52
C ASN A 141 1.37 25.47 -11.64
N GLY A 142 0.78 24.31 -11.31
CA GLY A 142 0.22 23.35 -12.27
C GLY A 142 1.22 22.28 -12.74
N ASP A 143 2.41 22.20 -12.14
CA ASP A 143 3.43 21.21 -12.48
C ASP A 143 3.15 19.87 -11.79
N SER A 144 3.32 18.77 -12.54
CA SER A 144 3.07 17.41 -12.05
C SER A 144 4.33 16.79 -11.44
N HIS A 145 4.18 16.20 -10.26
CA HIS A 145 5.22 15.48 -9.52
C HIS A 145 4.74 14.07 -9.15
N ILE A 146 5.66 13.11 -9.03
CA ILE A 146 5.33 11.76 -8.56
C ILE A 146 5.75 11.64 -7.10
N ALA A 147 4.78 11.36 -6.22
CA ALA A 147 4.99 11.09 -4.81
C ALA A 147 4.90 9.59 -4.51
N TYR A 148 5.78 9.10 -3.66
CA TYR A 148 5.90 7.70 -3.26
C TYR A 148 5.62 7.54 -1.77
N SER A 149 5.18 6.36 -1.36
CA SER A 149 5.08 6.01 0.06
C SER A 149 6.45 5.80 0.71
N TYR A 150 6.54 5.64 2.02
CA TYR A 150 7.82 5.28 2.66
C TYR A 150 8.28 3.87 2.27
N LEU A 151 9.59 3.66 2.24
CA LEU A 151 10.20 2.33 2.07
C LEU A 151 10.13 1.57 3.38
N ILE A 152 10.00 0.24 3.31
CA ILE A 152 9.97 -0.61 4.50
C ILE A 152 11.20 -0.39 5.37
N LYS A 153 12.41 -0.34 4.79
CA LYS A 153 13.64 -0.07 5.55
C LYS A 153 13.68 1.27 6.28
N ASP A 154 12.87 2.24 5.84
CA ASP A 154 12.80 3.58 6.42
C ASP A 154 11.65 3.67 7.44
N PHE A 155 11.04 2.53 7.85
CA PHE A 155 9.84 2.49 8.68
C PHE A 155 10.01 3.24 10.01
N HIS A 156 11.06 2.95 10.78
CA HIS A 156 11.31 3.62 12.06
C HIS A 156 11.47 5.13 11.90
N GLU A 157 12.31 5.58 10.98
CA GLU A 157 12.48 7.02 10.68
C GLU A 157 11.15 7.66 10.27
N SER A 158 10.34 6.93 9.49
CA SER A 158 9.04 7.42 9.03
C SER A 158 8.05 7.56 10.19
N MET A 159 8.05 6.64 11.15
CA MET A 159 7.19 6.71 12.33
C MET A 159 7.62 7.83 13.27
N GLU A 160 8.92 8.02 13.50
CA GLU A 160 9.44 9.15 14.28
C GLU A 160 9.06 10.51 13.68
N LEU A 161 9.05 10.63 12.34
CA LEU A 161 8.57 11.85 11.67
C LEU A 161 7.06 12.04 11.80
N LEU A 162 6.30 10.94 11.80
CA LEU A 162 4.85 11.00 11.93
C LEU A 162 4.42 11.50 13.31
N GLU A 163 5.12 11.10 14.36
CA GLU A 163 4.84 11.53 15.75
C GLU A 163 4.95 13.05 15.94
N LYS A 164 5.73 13.72 15.09
CA LYS A 164 5.96 15.17 15.13
C LYS A 164 4.91 15.98 14.37
N VAL A 165 4.02 15.33 13.63
CA VAL A 165 3.06 15.97 12.73
C VAL A 165 1.63 15.56 13.07
N ASN A 166 0.78 16.54 13.33
CA ASN A 166 -0.66 16.33 13.38
C ASN A 166 -1.22 16.18 11.96
N VAL A 167 -1.31 14.94 11.49
CA VAL A 167 -1.84 14.59 10.16
C VAL A 167 -3.36 14.72 10.03
N PHE A 168 -4.08 14.84 11.17
CA PHE A 168 -5.52 15.04 11.19
C PHE A 168 -5.90 16.51 11.05
N ASN A 169 -5.16 17.39 11.72
CA ASN A 169 -5.31 18.83 11.60
C ASN A 169 -4.00 19.49 11.19
N MET A 170 -3.80 19.61 9.87
CA MET A 170 -2.58 20.20 9.31
C MET A 170 -2.34 21.64 9.77
N LEU A 171 -3.41 22.36 10.14
CA LEU A 171 -3.32 23.73 10.62
C LEU A 171 -2.64 23.81 11.99
N GLU A 172 -2.71 22.78 12.83
CA GLU A 172 -2.13 22.81 14.19
C GLU A 172 -0.61 22.60 14.22
N ASN A 173 0.03 22.35 13.07
CA ASN A 173 1.49 22.17 12.96
C ASN A 173 2.23 23.51 12.90
N HIS A 174 2.10 24.31 13.96
CA HIS A 174 2.70 25.65 14.04
C HIS A 174 4.13 25.65 14.61
N GLU A 175 4.53 24.56 15.26
CA GLU A 175 5.85 24.42 15.85
C GLU A 175 6.93 24.24 14.77
N GLU A 176 8.12 24.80 15.00
CA GLU A 176 9.25 24.70 14.08
C GLU A 176 9.59 23.25 13.77
N GLU A 177 9.59 22.38 14.79
CA GLU A 177 9.85 20.95 14.65
C GLU A 177 8.81 20.24 13.76
N SER A 178 7.52 20.56 13.91
CA SER A 178 6.47 20.00 13.06
C SER A 178 6.62 20.47 11.62
N TYR A 179 6.98 21.74 11.40
CA TYR A 179 7.21 22.28 10.06
C TYR A 179 8.39 21.61 9.37
N GLU A 180 9.51 21.45 10.07
CA GLU A 180 10.68 20.72 9.57
C GLU A 180 10.35 19.27 9.23
N ALA A 181 9.59 18.58 10.10
CA ALA A 181 9.13 17.22 9.87
C ALA A 181 8.25 17.13 8.62
N MET A 182 7.29 18.04 8.44
CA MET A 182 6.45 18.09 7.23
C MET A 182 7.27 18.25 5.95
N ILE A 183 8.22 19.20 5.93
CA ILE A 183 9.08 19.42 4.75
C ILE A 183 9.95 18.20 4.48
N LYS A 184 10.50 17.57 5.52
CA LYS A 184 11.30 16.34 5.39
C LYS A 184 10.46 15.18 4.84
N ILE A 185 9.21 15.02 5.30
CA ILE A 185 8.29 14.01 4.75
C ILE A 185 8.04 14.28 3.25
N VAL A 186 7.78 15.53 2.86
CA VAL A 186 7.59 15.89 1.44
C VAL A 186 8.84 15.59 0.61
N TYR A 187 10.03 15.91 1.14
CA TYR A 187 11.31 15.60 0.50
C TYR A 187 11.47 14.09 0.25
N LEU A 188 11.13 13.27 1.24
CA LEU A 188 11.18 11.80 1.15
C LEU A 188 10.11 11.26 0.18
N ALA A 189 8.89 11.78 0.24
CA ALA A 189 7.79 11.41 -0.65
C ALA A 189 8.13 11.68 -2.12
N LEU A 190 8.86 12.75 -2.42
CA LEU A 190 9.32 13.07 -3.78
C LEU A 190 10.58 12.30 -4.20
N GLY A 191 11.00 11.30 -3.40
CA GLY A 191 12.14 10.44 -3.70
C GLY A 191 13.46 11.20 -3.73
N LYS A 192 13.61 12.25 -2.91
CA LYS A 192 14.84 13.06 -2.81
C LYS A 192 15.26 13.77 -4.12
N ARG A 193 14.33 13.92 -5.08
CA ARG A 193 14.60 14.51 -6.40
C ARG A 193 14.83 16.02 -6.37
N TYR A 194 14.39 16.68 -5.31
CA TYR A 194 14.46 18.14 -5.14
C TYR A 194 15.18 18.47 -3.85
N THR A 195 16.04 19.48 -3.84
CA THR A 195 16.62 19.97 -2.58
C THR A 195 15.54 20.65 -1.73
N GLU A 196 15.70 20.66 -0.41
CA GLU A 196 14.76 21.35 0.50
C GLU A 196 14.52 22.81 0.09
N LYS A 197 15.59 23.53 -0.30
CA LYS A 197 15.49 24.90 -0.82
C LYS A 197 14.64 25.03 -2.10
N LYS A 198 14.59 23.99 -2.93
CA LYS A 198 13.74 23.97 -4.12
C LYS A 198 12.29 23.66 -3.76
N LEU A 199 12.03 22.77 -2.80
CA LEU A 199 10.68 22.43 -2.34
C LEU A 199 9.92 23.69 -1.92
N LEU A 200 10.56 24.56 -1.13
CA LEU A 200 9.98 25.82 -0.63
C LEU A 200 9.45 26.76 -1.73
N LYS A 201 9.84 26.57 -3.00
CA LYS A 201 9.38 27.40 -4.12
C LYS A 201 8.02 27.00 -4.66
N PHE A 202 7.56 25.79 -4.40
CA PHE A 202 6.32 25.26 -5.00
C PHE A 202 5.41 24.52 -4.03
N VAL A 203 5.89 24.14 -2.84
CA VAL A 203 5.02 23.61 -1.79
C VAL A 203 4.07 24.67 -1.27
N ASP A 204 2.80 24.31 -1.19
CA ASP A 204 1.76 24.96 -0.40
C ASP A 204 1.13 23.94 0.56
N ALA A 205 0.17 24.39 1.38
CA ALA A 205 -0.47 23.54 2.38
C ALA A 205 -1.18 22.32 1.75
N GLU A 206 -1.82 22.50 0.60
CA GLU A 206 -2.53 21.45 -0.12
C GLU A 206 -1.56 20.40 -0.65
N PHE A 207 -0.45 20.82 -1.26
CA PHE A 207 0.59 19.94 -1.75
C PHE A 207 1.24 19.14 -0.62
N ILE A 208 1.58 19.80 0.50
CA ILE A 208 2.17 19.16 1.68
C ILE A 208 1.21 18.09 2.21
N GLN A 209 -0.08 18.42 2.37
CA GLN A 209 -1.09 17.50 2.86
C GLN A 209 -1.23 16.27 1.93
N LYS A 210 -1.31 16.47 0.61
CA LYS A 210 -1.37 15.37 -0.37
C LYS A 210 -0.14 14.47 -0.30
N ALA A 211 1.05 15.07 -0.25
CA ALA A 211 2.31 14.33 -0.19
C ALA A 211 2.43 13.51 1.09
N ILE A 212 2.11 14.07 2.26
CA ILE A 212 2.13 13.36 3.55
C ILE A 212 1.13 12.19 3.53
N ARG A 213 -0.08 12.41 3.02
CA ARG A 213 -1.10 11.35 2.93
C ARG A 213 -0.66 10.21 2.03
N ILE A 214 -0.07 10.50 0.87
CA ILE A 214 0.50 9.47 0.00
C ILE A 214 1.68 8.77 0.66
N TYR A 215 2.52 9.52 1.38
CA TYR A 215 3.71 8.98 2.04
C TYR A 215 3.35 7.87 3.04
N TYR A 216 2.31 8.11 3.85
CA TYR A 216 1.83 7.17 4.87
C TYR A 216 0.63 6.30 4.43
N GLY A 217 0.18 6.39 3.18
CA GLY A 217 -0.96 5.61 2.69
C GLY A 217 -2.30 5.97 3.35
N LEU A 218 -2.45 7.22 3.80
CA LEU A 218 -3.66 7.73 4.44
C LEU A 218 -4.77 8.01 3.41
N PRO A 219 -6.06 7.98 3.81
CA PRO A 219 -7.17 8.37 2.92
C PRO A 219 -6.98 9.78 2.36
N GLN A 220 -7.37 10.02 1.10
CA GLN A 220 -7.39 11.38 0.55
C GLN A 220 -8.56 12.17 1.14
N VAL A 221 -8.36 13.44 1.48
CA VAL A 221 -9.47 14.33 1.85
C VAL A 221 -9.93 15.00 0.56
N SER A 222 -11.21 14.81 0.25
CA SER A 222 -11.93 15.45 -0.85
C SER A 222 -12.26 16.91 -0.55
#